data_AF-A0A1V3QN97-F1
#
_entry.id   AF-A0A1V3QN97-F1
#
_cell.length_a   1.000
_cell.length_b   1.000
_cell.length_c   1.000
_cell.angle_alpha   90.00
_cell.angle_beta   90.00
_cell.angle_gamma   90.00
#
_symmetry.space_group_name_H-M   'P 1'
#
loop_
_entity.id
_entity.type
_entity.pdbx_description
1 polymer ?
#
loop_
_entity_poly.entity_id
_entity_poly.type
_entity_poly.pdbx_seq_one_letter_code
_entity_poly.pdbx_strand_id
1 'polypeptide(L)'
;MKSNFLLGGLIVLFSFSVVNAKEKETPQNWPDRTVLTIEPYQKVGKIAPAIKNSDKIDRPKEISAPEGAPNLLLIMIDDVGFGGTFAFGYPYSYSKF
;
A
#
# COMPACT_ATOMS: atom_id res chain seq x y z
N MET A 1 5.52 16.32 62.46
CA MET A 1 6.49 16.23 61.35
C MET A 1 6.28 14.89 60.66
N LYS A 2 5.32 14.83 59.72
CA LYS A 2 4.90 13.60 59.04
C LYS A 2 4.71 13.93 57.56
N SER A 3 5.04 12.95 56.73
CA SER A 3 4.83 12.84 55.27
C SER A 3 5.55 13.87 54.39
N ASN A 4 6.44 13.38 53.53
CA ASN A 4 6.73 13.92 52.18
C ASN A 4 7.69 13.01 51.37
N PHE A 5 8.15 11.89 51.94
CA PHE A 5 9.06 10.97 51.25
C PHE A 5 8.36 9.96 50.29
N LEU A 6 7.03 9.86 50.34
CA LEU A 6 6.25 8.91 49.52
C LEU A 6 5.88 9.46 48.13
N LEU A 7 6.01 10.77 47.89
CA LEU A 7 5.64 11.37 46.61
C LEU A 7 6.79 11.36 45.57
N GLY A 8 8.04 11.28 46.02
CA GLY A 8 9.21 11.18 45.13
C GLY A 8 9.41 9.79 44.53
N GLY A 9 9.00 8.72 45.23
CA GLY A 9 9.17 7.34 44.76
C GLY A 9 8.21 6.94 43.63
N LEU A 10 7.02 7.56 43.57
CA LEU A 10 6.01 7.22 42.56
C LEU A 10 6.32 7.81 41.17
N ILE A 11 7.04 8.94 41.12
CA ILE A 11 7.41 9.62 39.87
C ILE A 11 8.54 8.87 39.14
N VAL A 12 9.45 8.22 39.87
CA VAL A 12 10.57 7.45 39.30
C VAL A 12 10.11 6.13 38.66
N LEU A 13 9.01 5.54 39.14
CA LEU A 13 8.45 4.31 38.58
C LEU A 13 7.67 4.51 37.27
N PHE A 14 7.28 5.75 36.93
CA PHE A 14 6.55 6.04 35.70
C PHE A 14 7.44 6.38 34.50
N SER A 15 8.75 6.62 34.72
CA SER A 15 9.64 7.15 33.69
C SER A 15 10.26 6.09 32.75
N PHE A 16 10.08 4.79 32.99
CA PHE A 16 10.81 3.74 32.27
C PHE A 16 10.02 2.99 31.19
N SER A 17 8.80 3.40 30.87
CA SER A 17 8.02 2.81 29.78
C SER A 17 8.13 3.64 28.49
N VAL A 18 9.35 3.90 28.02
CA VAL A 18 9.54 4.26 26.60
C VAL A 18 9.58 2.96 25.81
N VAL A 19 8.38 2.46 25.47
CA VAL A 19 8.21 1.42 24.46
C VAL A 19 8.75 1.98 23.15
N ASN A 20 9.92 1.52 22.73
CA ASN A 20 10.44 1.76 21.39
C ASN A 20 9.59 0.95 20.40
N ALA A 21 8.51 1.55 19.91
CA ALA A 21 7.82 1.06 18.73
C ALA A 21 8.78 1.26 17.55
N LYS A 22 9.41 0.17 17.09
CA LYS A 22 10.25 0.18 15.89
C LYS A 22 9.34 0.38 14.68
N GLU A 23 9.18 1.62 14.27
CA GLU A 23 8.36 2.00 13.13
C GLU A 23 8.87 1.26 11.87
N LYS A 24 7.94 0.63 11.15
CA LYS A 24 8.24 -0.14 9.93
C LYS A 24 8.65 0.86 8.85
N GLU A 25 9.95 0.98 8.60
CA GLU A 25 10.47 1.69 7.43
C GLU A 25 9.94 1.03 6.15
N THR A 26 8.91 1.65 5.59
CA THR A 26 8.53 1.55 4.18
C THR A 26 9.24 2.73 3.51
N PRO A 27 9.66 2.70 2.24
CA PRO A 27 10.08 3.92 1.58
C PRO A 27 8.96 4.94 1.78
N GLN A 28 9.30 6.13 2.29
CA GLN A 28 8.34 7.13 2.80
C GLN A 28 7.20 7.42 1.80
N ASN A 29 7.40 7.13 0.52
CA ASN A 29 6.45 7.39 -0.57
C ASN A 29 6.21 6.21 -1.53
N TRP A 30 6.40 4.94 -1.11
CA TRP A 30 6.07 3.79 -1.98
C TRP A 30 4.56 3.46 -1.97
N PRO A 31 3.91 3.23 -3.13
CA PRO A 31 4.47 3.27 -4.48
C PRO A 31 4.53 4.68 -5.07
N ASP A 32 5.58 4.97 -5.85
CA ASP A 32 5.60 6.18 -6.70
C ASP A 32 4.60 5.99 -7.86
N ARG A 33 3.63 6.91 -7.95
CA ARG A 33 2.55 6.86 -8.95
C ARG A 33 2.78 7.84 -10.11
N THR A 34 3.93 8.48 -10.18
CA THR A 34 4.28 9.44 -11.25
C THR A 34 5.00 8.77 -12.43
N VAL A 35 5.53 7.56 -12.22
CA VAL A 35 6.25 6.78 -13.22
C VAL A 35 5.60 5.42 -13.37
N LEU A 36 5.49 4.95 -14.60
CA LEU A 36 5.09 3.58 -14.93
C LEU A 36 6.34 2.83 -15.44
N THR A 37 6.58 1.57 -15.09
CA THR A 37 5.85 0.61 -14.24
C THR A 37 6.11 0.81 -12.74
N ILE A 38 5.15 0.46 -11.86
CA ILE A 38 5.36 0.52 -10.40
C ILE A 38 6.38 -0.54 -9.96
N GLU A 39 7.42 -0.13 -9.24
CA GLU A 39 8.43 -1.05 -8.73
C GLU A 39 7.87 -1.97 -7.63
N PRO A 40 8.11 -3.30 -7.73
CA PRO A 40 7.69 -4.23 -6.69
C PRO A 40 8.49 -4.00 -5.40
N TYR A 41 7.79 -3.90 -4.27
CA TYR A 41 8.43 -3.76 -2.96
C TYR A 41 8.21 -5.00 -2.09
N GLN A 42 9.30 -5.53 -1.55
CA GLN A 42 9.30 -6.56 -0.53
C GLN A 42 10.32 -6.22 0.54
N LYS A 43 9.91 -6.27 1.81
CA LYS A 43 10.82 -6.09 2.92
C LYS A 43 11.75 -7.31 3.01
N VAL A 44 13.06 -7.08 2.98
CA VAL A 44 14.04 -8.13 3.24
C VAL A 44 14.10 -8.39 4.75
N GLY A 45 13.73 -9.61 5.15
CA GLY A 45 13.79 -10.06 6.54
C GLY A 45 15.13 -10.68 6.91
N LYS A 46 15.33 -10.92 8.20
CA LYS A 46 16.47 -11.66 8.73
C LYS A 46 16.38 -13.14 8.36
N ILE A 47 17.46 -13.68 7.81
CA ILE A 47 17.64 -15.12 7.61
C ILE A 47 18.60 -15.64 8.70
N ALA A 48 18.19 -16.68 9.41
CA ALA A 48 18.98 -17.35 10.43
C ALA A 48 19.19 -18.84 10.07
N PRO A 49 20.19 -19.52 10.67
CA PRO A 49 20.47 -20.93 10.38
C PRO A 49 19.32 -21.89 10.67
N ALA A 50 18.45 -21.54 11.63
CA ALA A 50 17.25 -22.31 11.94
C ALA A 50 16.00 -21.51 11.56
N ILE A 51 15.04 -22.17 10.90
CA ILE A 51 13.80 -21.55 10.39
C ILE A 51 13.05 -20.79 11.48
N LYS A 52 12.97 -21.34 12.69
CA LYS A 52 12.31 -20.72 13.86
C LYS A 52 12.90 -19.36 14.27
N ASN A 53 14.14 -19.08 13.87
CA ASN A 53 14.87 -17.86 14.18
C ASN A 53 14.96 -16.90 12.98
N SER A 54 14.43 -17.29 11.82
CA SER A 54 14.30 -16.43 10.64
C SER A 54 12.99 -15.65 10.72
N ASP A 55 12.97 -14.47 10.11
CA ASP A 55 11.71 -13.75 9.93
C ASP A 55 10.77 -14.56 9.04
N LYS A 56 9.45 -14.38 9.24
CA LYS A 56 8.46 -15.01 8.38
C LYS A 56 8.62 -14.49 6.95
N ILE A 57 8.47 -15.41 5.99
CA ILE A 57 8.36 -15.05 4.58
C ILE A 57 7.05 -14.27 4.42
N ASP A 58 7.17 -13.02 4.02
CA ASP A 58 6.03 -12.16 3.71
C ASP A 58 5.85 -12.08 2.20
N ARG A 59 4.60 -11.92 1.75
CA ARG A 59 4.33 -11.72 0.33
C ARG A 59 4.75 -10.32 -0.09
N PRO A 60 5.07 -10.10 -1.38
CA PRO A 60 5.23 -8.76 -1.91
C PRO A 60 4.01 -7.90 -1.57
N LYS A 61 4.23 -6.63 -1.28
CA LYS A 61 3.13 -5.73 -0.92
C LYS A 61 2.24 -5.52 -2.14
N GLU A 62 0.96 -5.85 -2.02
CA GLU A 62 -0.02 -5.59 -3.07
C GLU A 62 -0.30 -4.09 -3.17
N ILE A 63 -0.51 -3.62 -4.40
CA ILE A 63 -0.82 -2.22 -4.69
C ILE A 63 -2.34 -2.05 -4.69
N SER A 64 -2.86 -1.29 -3.73
CA SER A 64 -4.27 -0.90 -3.68
C SER A 64 -4.49 0.48 -4.32
N ALA A 65 -5.73 0.78 -4.65
CA ALA A 65 -6.13 2.14 -4.99
C ALA A 65 -5.91 3.08 -3.79
N PRO A 66 -5.56 4.37 -4.02
CA PRO A 66 -5.52 5.37 -2.96
C PRO A 66 -6.87 5.52 -2.27
N GLU A 67 -6.84 5.95 -1.01
CA GLU A 67 -8.06 6.31 -0.28
C GLU A 67 -8.82 7.43 -1.00
N GLY A 68 -10.14 7.29 -1.10
CA GLY A 68 -11.00 8.26 -1.79
C GLY A 68 -10.94 8.21 -3.31
N ALA A 69 -10.13 7.33 -3.92
CA ALA A 69 -10.14 7.15 -5.36
C ALA A 69 -11.51 6.62 -5.84
N PRO A 70 -12.02 7.07 -7.01
CA PRO A 70 -13.28 6.58 -7.54
C PRO A 70 -13.16 5.12 -8.01
N ASN A 71 -14.28 4.40 -8.01
CA ASN A 71 -14.37 3.12 -8.68
C ASN A 71 -14.27 3.32 -10.20
N LEU A 72 -13.40 2.57 -10.86
CA LEU A 72 -13.21 2.62 -12.31
C LEU A 72 -13.67 1.32 -12.96
N LEU A 73 -14.45 1.43 -14.04
CA LEU A 73 -14.74 0.33 -14.96
C LEU A 73 -14.03 0.62 -16.29
N LEU A 74 -12.95 -0.10 -16.55
CA LEU A 74 -12.20 -0.01 -17.80
C LEU A 74 -12.61 -1.15 -18.73
N ILE A 75 -13.18 -0.82 -19.89
CA ILE A 75 -13.47 -1.76 -20.96
C ILE A 75 -12.51 -1.42 -22.10
N MET A 76 -11.56 -2.31 -22.37
CA MET A 76 -10.68 -2.22 -23.54
C MET A 76 -11.10 -3.29 -24.52
N ILE A 77 -11.50 -2.86 -25.72
CA ILE A 77 -11.81 -3.77 -26.83
C ILE A 77 -10.58 -3.80 -27.74
N ASP A 78 -10.11 -5.00 -28.02
CA ASP A 78 -8.96 -5.21 -28.89
C ASP A 78 -9.29 -4.85 -30.34
N ASP A 79 -8.32 -4.27 -31.05
CA ASP A 79 -8.37 -3.94 -32.49
C ASP A 79 -9.58 -3.12 -32.99
N VAL A 80 -10.40 -2.56 -32.09
CA VAL A 80 -11.49 -1.66 -32.47
C VAL A 80 -10.95 -0.24 -32.60
N GLY A 81 -10.72 0.15 -33.86
CA GLY A 81 -10.42 1.54 -34.20
C GLY A 81 -11.60 2.49 -34.01
N PHE A 82 -11.32 3.79 -34.08
CA PHE A 82 -12.31 4.86 -33.85
C PHE A 82 -13.60 4.70 -34.68
N GLY A 83 -13.50 4.27 -35.95
CA GLY A 83 -14.64 4.04 -36.84
C GLY A 83 -15.48 2.79 -36.53
N GLY A 84 -15.17 2.04 -35.47
CA GLY A 84 -15.87 0.81 -35.07
C GLY A 84 -17.24 1.05 -34.43
N THR A 85 -17.66 2.30 -34.21
CA THR A 85 -18.96 2.63 -33.63
C THR A 85 -19.75 3.60 -34.52
N PHE A 86 -21.09 3.55 -34.44
CA PHE A 86 -21.96 4.46 -35.19
C PHE A 86 -21.71 5.94 -34.87
N ALA A 87 -21.42 6.26 -33.60
CA ALA A 87 -21.15 7.62 -33.16
C ALA A 87 -19.93 8.25 -33.87
N PHE A 88 -19.05 7.42 -34.44
CA PHE A 88 -17.78 7.83 -35.03
C PHE A 88 -17.63 7.41 -36.50
N GLY A 89 -18.75 7.24 -37.21
CA GLY A 89 -18.76 7.15 -38.68
C GLY A 89 -18.78 5.74 -39.27
N TYR A 90 -19.17 4.72 -38.49
CA TYR A 90 -19.44 3.39 -39.05
C TYR A 90 -20.47 3.48 -40.18
N PRO A 91 -20.17 2.97 -41.39
CA PRO A 91 -21.05 3.14 -42.55
C PRO A 91 -22.39 2.43 -42.32
N TYR A 92 -23.48 3.19 -42.42
CA TYR A 92 -24.82 2.62 -42.57
C TYR A 92 -24.90 1.92 -43.93
N SER A 93 -24.86 0.59 -43.95
CA SER A 93 -25.29 -0.16 -45.13
C SER A 93 -26.82 -0.23 -45.13
N TYR A 94 -27.47 0.77 -45.71
CA TYR A 94 -28.88 0.65 -46.07
C TYR A 94 -28.98 -0.30 -47.27
N SER A 95 -29.21 -1.59 -47.05
CA SER A 95 -29.79 -2.42 -48.11
C SER A 95 -31.25 -2.04 -48.24
N LYS A 96 -31.55 -1.14 -49.19
CA LYS A 96 -32.92 -0.92 -49.63
C LYS A 96 -33.40 -2.23 -50.27
N PHE A 97 -34.32 -2.92 -49.58
CA PHE A 97 -35.31 -3.77 -50.24
C PHE A 97 -36.38 -2.88 -50.86
#